data_AF-A0A967J6V2-F1
#
_entry.id   AF-A0A967J6V2-F1
#
_cell.length_a   1.000
_cell.length_b   1.000
_cell.length_c   1.000
_cell.angle_alpha   90.00
_cell.angle_beta   90.00
_cell.angle_gamma   90.00
#
_symmetry.space_group_name_H-M   'P 1'
#
loop_
_entity.id
_entity.type
_entity.pdbx_description
1 polymer ?
#
loop_
_entity_poly.entity_id
_entity_poly.type
_entity_poly.pdbx_seq_one_letter_code
_entity_poly.pdbx_strand_id
1 'polypeptide(L)'
;TRFDDVMEAFRDTETFSSAGGIALENRRPIGTQPGFHQMIELDPPEHTVLRKLVSRVFTVRTVARMEDEIRRIFTGYLDEVIESGRAEVVGDLTSPYPMDVISAVLGVPEADRPALRENSDRVMIREDGKLAIPQEAADGMFGLLQYFIADLPRRRAGEGAGLINDLVDVEVEGRRLTEEELLGFCILFVIAGHETTTKMVANVMELLSRHPEQKADVAADLELVPGVIEEVLRFHNSTQYMHRTLTRDLVVHGEKMRAGDSVLLV
;
A
#
# COMPACT_ATOMS: atom_id res chain seq x y z
N THR A 1 10.11 -1.27 -20.71
CA THR A 1 9.64 0.09 -20.39
C THR A 1 8.50 0.55 -21.29
N ARG A 2 8.10 -0.21 -22.33
CA ARG A 2 6.90 0.13 -23.11
C ARG A 2 5.66 -0.37 -22.36
N PHE A 3 4.56 0.34 -22.51
CA PHE A 3 3.29 0.03 -21.83
C PHE A 3 2.86 -1.42 -22.04
N ASP A 4 2.83 -1.90 -23.28
CA ASP A 4 2.37 -3.25 -23.60
C ASP A 4 3.27 -4.33 -22.97
N ASP A 5 4.59 -4.15 -23.02
CA ASP A 5 5.56 -5.09 -22.41
C ASP A 5 5.33 -5.20 -20.89
N VAL A 6 5.09 -4.07 -20.23
CA VAL A 6 4.89 -3.99 -18.79
C VAL A 6 3.55 -4.61 -18.39
N MET A 7 2.48 -4.31 -19.15
CA MET A 7 1.16 -4.89 -18.94
C MET A 7 1.13 -6.40 -19.17
N GLU A 8 1.87 -6.90 -20.15
CA GLU A 8 2.03 -8.33 -20.39
C GLU A 8 2.79 -8.98 -19.23
N ALA A 9 3.90 -8.38 -18.78
CA ALA A 9 4.68 -8.89 -17.65
C ALA A 9 3.90 -8.91 -16.33
N PHE A 10 2.98 -7.95 -16.10
CA PHE A 10 2.09 -7.99 -14.93
C PHE A 10 1.08 -9.16 -14.97
N ARG A 11 0.74 -9.65 -16.17
CA ARG A 11 -0.22 -10.76 -16.37
C ARG A 11 0.46 -12.12 -16.39
N ASP A 12 1.67 -12.21 -16.93
CA ASP A 12 2.45 -13.45 -17.02
C ASP A 12 3.25 -13.69 -15.74
N THR A 13 2.56 -14.07 -14.67
CA THR A 13 3.18 -14.40 -13.38
C THR A 13 4.01 -15.69 -13.41
N GLU A 14 3.81 -16.56 -14.41
CA GLU A 14 4.62 -17.76 -14.58
C GLU A 14 6.03 -17.40 -15.03
N THR A 15 6.19 -16.41 -15.90
CA THR A 15 7.50 -15.92 -16.37
C THR A 15 8.08 -14.86 -15.44
N PHE A 16 7.25 -13.94 -14.94
CA PHE A 16 7.65 -12.82 -14.09
C PHE A 16 7.13 -13.02 -12.66
N SER A 17 7.92 -13.72 -11.85
CA SER A 17 7.57 -14.10 -10.48
C SER A 17 7.73 -12.94 -9.49
N SER A 18 6.80 -12.83 -8.54
CA SER A 18 6.89 -11.94 -7.38
C SER A 18 7.61 -12.59 -6.18
N ALA A 19 7.78 -13.91 -6.18
CA ALA A 19 8.37 -14.67 -5.07
C ALA A 19 9.84 -14.34 -4.77
N GLY A 20 10.54 -13.75 -5.75
CA GLY A 20 11.90 -13.24 -5.59
C GLY A 20 12.00 -11.85 -4.92
N GLY A 21 10.88 -11.29 -4.46
CA GLY A 21 10.78 -9.94 -3.90
C GLY A 21 10.21 -8.94 -4.91
N ILE A 22 9.55 -7.89 -4.42
CA ILE A 22 8.85 -6.88 -5.26
C ILE A 22 9.56 -5.54 -5.37
N ALA A 23 10.68 -5.37 -4.68
CA ALA A 23 11.55 -4.20 -4.75
C ALA A 23 13.02 -4.65 -4.90
N LEU A 24 13.93 -3.72 -5.21
CA LEU A 24 15.35 -4.07 -5.38
C LEU A 24 16.05 -4.40 -4.05
N GLU A 25 15.59 -3.79 -2.96
CA GLU A 25 16.13 -3.94 -1.61
C GLU A 25 15.76 -5.26 -0.93
N ASN A 26 14.67 -5.91 -1.33
CA ASN A 26 14.18 -7.17 -0.73
C ASN A 26 14.33 -8.38 -1.67
N ARG A 27 15.19 -8.26 -2.69
CA ARG A 27 15.48 -9.36 -3.63
C ARG A 27 16.04 -10.58 -2.91
N ARG A 28 15.56 -11.74 -3.32
CA ARG A 28 15.97 -13.04 -2.78
C ARG A 28 15.80 -14.14 -3.83
N PRO A 29 16.49 -15.29 -3.68
CA PRO A 29 16.23 -16.45 -4.54
C PRO A 29 14.78 -16.93 -4.40
N ILE A 30 14.15 -17.28 -5.53
CA ILE A 30 12.81 -17.90 -5.53
C ILE A 30 12.85 -19.17 -4.67
N GLY A 31 11.81 -19.36 -3.87
CA GLY A 31 11.71 -20.46 -2.90
C GLY A 31 12.28 -20.14 -1.52
N THR A 32 12.92 -18.98 -1.34
CA THR A 32 13.26 -18.46 -0.02
C THR A 32 11.99 -17.94 0.65
N GLN A 33 11.67 -18.42 1.85
CA GLN A 33 10.53 -17.88 2.61
C GLN A 33 10.77 -16.41 2.94
N PRO A 34 9.80 -15.52 2.66
CA PRO A 34 9.88 -14.14 3.09
C PRO A 34 9.86 -14.03 4.61
N GLY A 35 10.37 -12.90 5.14
CA GLY A 35 10.28 -12.62 6.58
C GLY A 35 8.84 -12.38 7.06
N PHE A 36 7.92 -12.02 6.16
CA PHE A 36 6.50 -11.86 6.42
C PHE A 36 5.71 -12.51 5.29
N HIS A 37 4.65 -13.26 5.62
CA HIS A 37 3.78 -13.89 4.63
C HIS A 37 2.86 -12.85 3.94
N GLN A 38 3.45 -11.96 3.15
CA GLN A 38 2.74 -10.92 2.42
C GLN A 38 2.33 -11.43 1.05
N MET A 39 1.02 -11.37 0.77
CA MET A 39 0.48 -11.84 -0.51
C MET A 39 1.06 -11.15 -1.75
N ILE A 40 1.61 -9.93 -1.63
CA ILE A 40 2.24 -9.20 -2.75
C ILE A 40 3.50 -9.90 -3.27
N GLU A 41 4.14 -10.72 -2.43
CA GLU A 41 5.37 -11.46 -2.76
C GLU A 41 5.09 -12.94 -3.05
N LEU A 42 3.85 -13.30 -3.36
CA LEU A 42 3.45 -14.65 -3.71
C LEU A 42 3.02 -14.72 -5.18
N ASP A 43 3.21 -15.89 -5.79
CA ASP A 43 2.64 -16.23 -7.08
C ASP A 43 1.37 -17.10 -6.91
N PRO A 44 0.54 -17.26 -7.95
CA PRO A 44 -0.48 -18.30 -7.96
C PRO A 44 0.12 -19.71 -7.79
N PRO A 45 -0.57 -20.64 -7.11
CA PRO A 45 -1.94 -20.52 -6.56
C PRO A 45 -2.04 -19.85 -5.18
N GLU A 46 -0.97 -19.75 -4.40
CA GLU A 46 -0.98 -19.25 -3.02
C GLU A 46 -1.51 -17.81 -2.95
N HIS A 47 -1.01 -16.92 -3.83
CA HIS A 47 -1.51 -15.56 -3.96
C HIS A 47 -3.04 -15.54 -4.18
N THR A 48 -3.54 -16.36 -5.10
CA THR A 48 -4.95 -16.40 -5.48
C THR A 48 -5.84 -16.77 -4.29
N VAL A 49 -5.40 -17.74 -3.48
CA VAL A 49 -6.12 -18.18 -2.28
C VAL A 49 -6.20 -17.05 -1.25
N LEU A 50 -5.07 -16.39 -0.93
CA LEU A 50 -5.06 -15.28 0.02
C LEU A 50 -5.85 -14.07 -0.50
N ARG A 51 -5.68 -13.72 -1.78
CA ARG A 51 -6.42 -12.62 -2.42
C ARG A 51 -7.92 -12.84 -2.30
N LYS A 52 -8.39 -14.08 -2.48
CA LYS A 52 -9.82 -14.42 -2.40
C LYS A 52 -10.38 -14.26 -0.99
N LEU A 53 -9.62 -14.61 0.05
CA LEU A 53 -9.99 -14.39 1.45
C LEU A 53 -10.08 -12.90 1.77
N VAL A 54 -9.03 -12.14 1.46
CA VAL A 54 -8.99 -10.68 1.73
C VAL A 54 -10.06 -9.92 0.94
N SER A 55 -10.30 -10.28 -0.31
CA SER A 55 -11.27 -9.58 -1.17
C SER A 55 -12.73 -9.78 -0.72
N ARG A 56 -13.02 -10.77 0.13
CA ARG A 56 -14.36 -10.96 0.72
C ARG A 56 -14.74 -9.84 1.67
N VAL A 57 -13.76 -9.25 2.34
CA VAL A 57 -13.97 -8.22 3.36
C VAL A 57 -13.62 -6.82 2.84
N PHE A 58 -12.61 -6.72 1.97
CA PHE A 58 -12.18 -5.46 1.37
C PHE A 58 -12.95 -5.17 0.06
N THR A 59 -14.25 -4.94 0.21
CA THR A 59 -15.17 -4.72 -0.92
C THR A 59 -15.39 -3.23 -1.19
N VAL A 60 -15.82 -2.88 -2.41
CA VAL A 60 -16.25 -1.50 -2.76
C VAL A 60 -17.28 -0.97 -1.76
N ARG A 61 -18.22 -1.81 -1.32
CA ARG A 61 -19.23 -1.44 -0.32
C ARG A 61 -18.60 -1.13 1.04
N THR A 62 -17.63 -1.93 1.47
CA THR A 62 -16.90 -1.71 2.73
C THR A 62 -16.20 -0.36 2.68
N VAL A 63 -15.46 -0.08 1.59
CA VAL A 63 -14.75 1.19 1.39
C VAL A 63 -15.71 2.37 1.33
N ALA A 64 -16.82 2.27 0.60
CA ALA A 64 -17.81 3.35 0.50
C ALA A 64 -18.43 3.73 1.87
N ARG A 65 -18.62 2.75 2.78
CA ARG A 65 -19.11 3.02 4.14
C ARG A 65 -18.12 3.80 5.00
N MET A 66 -16.87 3.93 4.57
CA MET A 66 -15.83 4.66 5.28
C MET A 66 -15.73 6.12 4.85
N GLU A 67 -16.49 6.55 3.83
CA GLU A 67 -16.37 7.90 3.29
C GLU A 67 -16.51 8.98 4.37
N ASP A 68 -17.51 8.88 5.24
CA ASP A 68 -17.73 9.86 6.31
C ASP A 68 -16.58 9.92 7.32
N GLU A 69 -16.01 8.75 7.67
CA GLU A 69 -14.88 8.67 8.60
C GLU A 69 -13.59 9.22 7.96
N ILE A 70 -13.34 8.88 6.69
CA ILE A 70 -12.20 9.42 5.93
C ILE A 70 -12.32 10.93 5.80
N ARG A 71 -13.52 11.42 5.48
CA ARG A 71 -13.83 12.84 5.40
C ARG A 71 -13.57 13.53 6.73
N ARG A 72 -14.08 12.98 7.84
CA ARG A 72 -13.87 13.50 9.20
C ARG A 72 -12.39 13.61 9.55
N ILE A 73 -11.62 12.54 9.30
CA ILE A 73 -10.17 12.51 9.56
C ILE A 73 -9.48 13.61 8.76
N PHE A 74 -9.72 13.68 7.45
CA PHE A 74 -9.07 14.65 6.59
C PHE A 74 -9.47 16.10 6.90
N THR A 75 -10.75 16.36 7.18
CA THR A 75 -11.20 17.71 7.59
C THR A 75 -10.58 18.15 8.90
N GLY A 76 -10.30 17.22 9.83
CA GLY A 76 -9.59 17.55 11.06
C GLY A 76 -8.20 18.16 10.79
N TYR A 77 -7.43 17.56 9.89
CA TYR A 77 -6.13 18.13 9.46
C TYR A 77 -6.29 19.46 8.73
N LEU A 78 -7.34 19.60 7.91
CA LEU A 78 -7.61 20.85 7.22
C LEU A 78 -7.94 21.99 8.20
N ASP A 79 -8.76 21.72 9.21
CA ASP A 79 -9.20 22.70 10.21
C ASP A 79 -8.02 23.25 11.03
N GLU A 80 -6.95 22.46 11.24
CA GLU A 80 -5.75 22.91 11.96
C GLU A 80 -4.97 24.00 11.21
N VAL A 81 -5.05 24.05 9.88
CA VAL A 81 -4.23 24.96 9.06
C VAL A 81 -5.04 26.01 8.31
N ILE A 82 -6.33 25.80 8.07
CA ILE A 82 -7.15 26.62 7.16
C ILE A 82 -7.22 28.09 7.57
N GLU A 83 -7.33 28.38 8.87
CA GLU A 83 -7.43 29.76 9.40
C GLU A 83 -6.11 30.53 9.26
N SER A 84 -4.98 29.83 9.19
CA SER A 84 -3.66 30.46 9.04
C SER A 84 -3.41 30.97 7.62
N GLY A 85 -4.21 30.52 6.64
CA GLY A 85 -4.06 30.85 5.22
C GLY A 85 -2.81 30.27 4.55
N ARG A 86 -2.07 29.39 5.24
CA ARG A 86 -0.85 28.74 4.75
C ARG A 86 -0.72 27.32 5.32
N ALA A 87 -0.12 26.41 4.56
CA ALA A 87 0.19 25.07 5.03
C ALA A 87 1.42 24.55 4.29
N GLU A 88 2.23 23.73 4.96
CA GLU A 88 3.12 22.80 4.31
C GLU A 88 2.30 21.56 3.94
N VAL A 89 1.93 21.43 2.66
CA VAL A 89 0.93 20.45 2.21
C VAL A 89 1.29 19.03 2.60
N VAL A 90 2.57 18.66 2.58
CA VAL A 90 2.97 17.27 2.85
C VAL A 90 2.87 16.97 4.34
N GLY A 91 3.60 17.71 5.17
CA GLY A 91 3.69 17.52 6.61
C GLY A 91 2.38 17.81 7.33
N ASP A 92 1.68 18.87 6.94
CA ASP A 92 0.48 19.30 7.66
C ASP A 92 -0.78 18.55 7.20
N LEU A 93 -0.84 18.08 5.94
CA LEU A 93 -2.06 17.49 5.38
C LEU A 93 -1.89 16.06 4.88
N THR A 94 -0.98 15.81 3.93
CA THR A 94 -1.02 14.55 3.15
C THR A 94 -0.27 13.39 3.76
N SER A 95 0.82 13.64 4.49
CA SER A 95 1.60 12.61 5.20
C SER A 95 0.87 12.02 6.39
N PRO A 96 0.21 12.82 7.26
CA PRO A 96 -0.41 12.26 8.44
C PRO A 96 -1.66 11.42 8.14
N TYR A 97 -2.56 11.91 7.28
CA TYR A 97 -3.91 11.36 7.21
C TYR A 97 -4.03 9.90 6.70
N PRO A 98 -3.21 9.38 5.76
CA PRO A 98 -3.44 8.04 5.20
C PRO A 98 -3.24 6.96 6.25
N MET A 99 -2.27 7.13 7.15
CA MET A 99 -2.05 6.17 8.23
C MET A 99 -3.23 6.15 9.21
N ASP A 100 -3.84 7.30 9.51
CA ASP A 100 -5.03 7.33 10.35
C ASP A 100 -6.25 6.69 9.70
N VAL A 101 -6.42 6.89 8.39
CA VAL A 101 -7.44 6.20 7.62
C VAL A 101 -7.20 4.69 7.67
N ILE A 102 -5.98 4.23 7.41
CA ILE A 102 -5.63 2.80 7.48
C ILE A 102 -5.91 2.25 8.88
N SER A 103 -5.47 2.96 9.92
CA SER A 103 -5.76 2.58 11.30
C SER A 103 -7.26 2.49 11.58
N ALA A 104 -8.06 3.44 11.09
CA ALA A 104 -9.53 3.37 11.20
C ALA A 104 -10.10 2.15 10.47
N VAL A 105 -9.62 1.83 9.26
CA VAL A 105 -10.03 0.65 8.47
C VAL A 105 -9.74 -0.63 9.25
N LEU A 106 -8.52 -0.75 9.79
CA LEU A 106 -8.09 -1.89 10.57
C LEU A 106 -8.78 -1.97 11.95
N GLY A 107 -9.42 -0.88 12.37
CA GLY A 107 -10.11 -0.78 13.65
C GLY A 107 -9.18 -0.55 14.83
N VAL A 108 -8.04 0.09 14.58
CA VAL A 108 -7.07 0.55 15.59
C VAL A 108 -7.70 1.73 16.37
N PRO A 109 -7.73 1.66 17.72
CA PRO A 109 -8.20 2.76 18.57
C PRO A 109 -7.44 4.06 18.28
N GLU A 110 -8.14 5.20 18.33
CA GLU A 110 -7.53 6.52 18.06
C GLU A 110 -6.29 6.81 18.92
N ALA A 111 -6.30 6.38 20.18
CA ALA A 111 -5.18 6.56 21.11
C ALA A 111 -3.88 5.86 20.66
N ASP A 112 -3.98 4.80 19.86
CA ASP A 112 -2.82 4.02 19.41
C ASP A 112 -2.25 4.54 18.07
N ARG A 113 -3.04 5.28 17.29
CA ARG A 113 -2.69 5.71 15.92
C ARG A 113 -1.40 6.53 15.84
N PRO A 114 -1.09 7.46 16.77
CA PRO A 114 0.16 8.22 16.73
C PRO A 114 1.40 7.32 16.76
N ALA A 115 1.41 6.28 17.61
CA ALA A 115 2.53 5.35 17.70
C ALA A 115 2.67 4.47 16.45
N LEU A 116 1.55 4.05 15.86
CA LEU A 116 1.59 3.31 14.58
C LEU A 116 2.11 4.18 13.44
N ARG A 117 1.77 5.47 13.42
CA ARG A 117 2.27 6.42 12.43
C ARG A 117 3.76 6.61 12.52
N GLU A 118 4.29 6.87 13.72
CA GLU A 118 5.73 6.99 13.92
C GLU A 118 6.48 5.74 13.42
N ASN A 119 5.97 4.55 13.74
CA ASN A 119 6.57 3.31 13.25
C ASN A 119 6.46 3.15 11.73
N SER A 120 5.32 3.54 11.14
CA SER A 120 5.08 3.51 9.69
C SER A 120 5.98 4.49 8.93
N ASP A 121 6.21 5.69 9.47
CA ASP A 121 7.15 6.67 8.91
C ASP A 121 8.57 6.12 8.92
N ARG A 122 8.99 5.48 10.03
CA ARG A 122 10.30 4.84 10.14
C ARG A 122 10.51 3.76 9.10
N VAL A 123 9.49 2.95 8.79
CA VAL A 123 9.56 1.88 7.76
C VAL A 123 9.96 2.44 6.38
N MET A 124 9.61 3.70 6.08
CA MET A 124 9.89 4.33 4.79
C MET A 124 11.31 4.90 4.69
N ILE A 125 12.08 4.93 5.78
CA ILE A 125 13.44 5.46 5.78
C ILE A 125 14.35 4.61 4.88
N ARG A 126 15.04 5.27 3.97
CA ARG A 126 16.07 4.71 3.07
C ARG A 126 17.27 5.65 3.05
N GLU A 127 18.46 5.08 2.90
CA GLU A 127 19.69 5.86 2.76
C GLU A 127 20.07 5.98 1.28
N ASP A 128 20.37 7.20 0.83
CA ASP A 128 20.71 7.45 -0.57
C ASP A 128 21.93 6.61 -1.02
N GLY A 129 21.83 6.04 -2.21
CA GLY A 129 22.84 5.15 -2.78
C GLY A 129 22.99 3.79 -2.10
N LYS A 130 22.16 3.43 -1.11
CA LYS A 130 22.22 2.14 -0.41
C LYS A 130 20.97 1.30 -0.62
N LEU A 131 21.18 0.03 -0.97
CA LEU A 131 20.11 -0.97 -1.05
C LEU A 131 19.77 -1.60 0.31
N ALA A 132 20.66 -1.48 1.29
CA ALA A 132 20.45 -2.06 2.61
C ALA A 132 19.34 -1.29 3.34
N ILE A 133 18.40 -2.04 3.94
CA ILE A 133 17.36 -1.47 4.79
C ILE A 133 18.05 -0.94 6.06
N PRO A 134 17.91 0.35 6.40
CA PRO A 134 18.48 0.91 7.63
C PRO A 134 17.88 0.26 8.88
N GLN A 135 18.65 0.20 9.97
CA GLN A 135 18.18 -0.36 11.24
C GLN A 135 16.90 0.32 11.73
N GLU A 136 16.80 1.64 11.54
CA GLU A 136 15.63 2.41 11.95
C GLU A 136 14.34 1.97 11.23
N ALA A 137 14.42 1.62 9.95
CA ALA A 137 13.29 1.08 9.20
C ALA A 137 12.92 -0.33 9.64
N ALA A 138 13.91 -1.16 9.98
CA ALA A 138 13.68 -2.48 10.57
C ALA A 138 13.00 -2.38 11.95
N ASP A 139 13.40 -1.41 12.78
CA ASP A 139 12.78 -1.15 14.08
C ASP A 139 11.32 -0.69 13.94
N GLY A 140 11.02 0.20 12.98
CA GLY A 140 9.65 0.62 12.69
C GLY A 140 8.76 -0.56 12.27
N MET A 141 9.28 -1.43 11.40
CA MET A 141 8.59 -2.66 10.99
C MET A 141 8.32 -3.57 12.19
N PHE A 142 9.30 -3.73 13.08
CA PHE A 142 9.15 -4.52 14.29
C PHE A 142 8.11 -3.93 15.24
N GLY A 143 8.06 -2.61 15.40
CA GLY A 143 7.03 -1.92 16.20
C GLY A 143 5.61 -2.16 15.69
N LEU A 144 5.40 -2.06 14.37
CA LEU A 144 4.11 -2.38 13.74
C LEU A 144 3.71 -3.84 13.99
N LEU A 145 4.65 -4.76 13.80
CA LEU A 145 4.40 -6.19 14.02
C LEU A 145 4.04 -6.49 15.48
N GLN A 146 4.80 -5.95 16.43
CA GLN A 146 4.53 -6.13 17.85
C GLN A 146 3.14 -5.63 18.24
N TYR A 147 2.71 -4.50 17.69
CA TYR A 147 1.37 -3.99 17.91
C TYR A 147 0.30 -5.00 17.47
N PHE A 148 0.36 -5.48 16.23
CA PHE A 148 -0.64 -6.41 15.71
C PHE A 148 -0.61 -7.78 16.39
N ILE A 149 0.57 -8.27 16.78
CA ILE A 149 0.70 -9.50 17.60
C ILE A 149 -0.02 -9.32 18.94
N ALA A 150 0.19 -8.19 19.62
CA ALA A 150 -0.46 -7.90 20.90
C ALA A 150 -1.97 -7.67 20.77
N ASP A 151 -2.42 -7.13 19.63
CA ASP A 151 -3.83 -6.85 19.36
C ASP A 151 -4.65 -8.12 19.04
N LEU A 152 -4.04 -9.07 18.33
CA LEU A 152 -4.76 -10.21 17.74
C LEU A 152 -5.53 -11.09 18.75
N PRO A 153 -5.04 -11.39 19.96
CA PRO A 153 -5.81 -12.15 20.95
C PRO A 153 -7.14 -11.47 21.32
N ARG A 154 -7.16 -10.14 21.43
CA ARG A 154 -8.39 -9.38 21.71
C ARG A 154 -9.39 -9.50 20.57
N ARG A 155 -8.91 -9.38 19.33
CA ARG A 155 -9.72 -9.54 18.12
C ARG A 155 -10.38 -10.91 18.06
N ARG A 156 -9.63 -11.97 18.37
CA ARG A 156 -10.15 -13.35 18.44
C ARG A 156 -11.14 -13.59 19.57
N ALA A 157 -11.06 -12.81 20.65
CA ALA A 157 -12.06 -12.83 21.71
C ALA A 157 -13.35 -12.07 21.33
N GLY A 158 -13.42 -11.52 20.12
CA GLY A 158 -14.55 -10.72 19.65
C GLY A 158 -14.53 -9.26 20.14
N GLU A 159 -13.41 -8.81 20.68
CA GLU A 159 -13.23 -7.41 21.09
C GLU A 159 -12.82 -6.55 19.89
N GLY A 160 -13.29 -5.30 19.88
CA GLY A 160 -13.00 -4.33 18.83
C GLY A 160 -13.94 -4.39 17.64
N ALA A 161 -13.55 -3.72 16.57
CA ALA A 161 -14.27 -3.64 15.30
C ALA A 161 -13.26 -3.44 14.17
N GLY A 162 -13.73 -3.39 12.91
CA GLY A 162 -12.90 -3.08 11.75
C GLY A 162 -12.40 -4.32 11.00
N LEU A 163 -11.61 -4.08 9.96
CA LEU A 163 -11.24 -5.08 8.97
C LEU A 163 -10.51 -6.29 9.57
N ILE A 164 -9.73 -6.08 10.65
CA ILE A 164 -9.05 -7.20 11.33
C ILE A 164 -10.06 -8.17 11.93
N ASN A 165 -11.13 -7.69 12.57
CA ASN A 165 -12.18 -8.57 13.11
C ASN A 165 -12.88 -9.34 11.98
N ASP A 166 -13.19 -8.68 10.86
CA ASP A 166 -13.81 -9.34 9.71
C ASP A 166 -12.90 -10.43 9.11
N LEU A 167 -11.57 -10.21 9.10
CA LEU A 167 -10.57 -11.15 8.59
C LEU A 167 -10.29 -12.33 9.52
N VAL A 168 -10.43 -12.16 10.83
CA VAL A 168 -10.24 -13.26 11.80
C VAL A 168 -11.25 -14.38 11.55
N ASP A 169 -12.49 -14.03 11.20
CA ASP A 169 -13.58 -14.97 10.98
C ASP A 169 -13.80 -15.33 9.51
N VAL A 170 -13.07 -14.71 8.58
CA VAL A 170 -13.27 -14.94 7.15
C VAL A 170 -12.93 -16.39 6.78
N GLU A 171 -13.88 -17.03 6.11
CA GLU A 171 -13.72 -18.40 5.61
C GLU A 171 -14.16 -18.48 4.16
N VAL A 172 -13.30 -19.08 3.32
CA VAL A 172 -13.59 -19.35 1.91
C VAL A 172 -13.25 -20.81 1.64
N GLU A 173 -14.24 -21.57 1.19
CA GLU A 173 -14.07 -22.99 0.81
C GLU A 173 -13.43 -23.83 1.93
N GLY A 174 -13.82 -23.56 3.19
CA GLY A 174 -13.30 -24.27 4.36
C GLY A 174 -11.92 -23.82 4.85
N ARG A 175 -11.31 -22.81 4.21
CA ARG A 175 -10.01 -22.25 4.59
C ARG A 175 -10.18 -20.88 5.25
N ARG A 176 -9.44 -20.66 6.33
CA ARG A 176 -9.27 -19.36 7.00
C ARG A 176 -7.84 -18.86 6.83
N LEU A 177 -7.61 -17.59 7.15
CA LEU A 177 -6.26 -17.05 7.25
C LEU A 177 -5.55 -17.68 8.45
N THR A 178 -4.28 -18.04 8.26
CA THR A 178 -3.41 -18.34 9.41
C THR A 178 -3.07 -17.05 10.14
N GLU A 179 -2.53 -17.18 11.35
CA GLU A 179 -2.03 -16.02 12.10
C GLU A 179 -0.96 -15.24 11.34
N GLU A 180 -0.03 -15.96 10.72
CA GLU A 180 1.05 -15.38 9.93
C GLU A 180 0.52 -14.64 8.69
N GLU A 181 -0.48 -15.21 8.00
CA GLU A 181 -1.12 -14.59 6.84
C GLU A 181 -1.90 -13.32 7.22
N LEU A 182 -2.59 -13.34 8.37
CA LEU A 182 -3.33 -12.19 8.88
C LEU A 182 -2.38 -11.05 9.28
N LEU A 183 -1.30 -11.36 10.01
CA LEU A 183 -0.27 -10.38 10.36
C LEU A 183 0.42 -9.83 9.11
N GLY A 184 0.75 -10.71 8.16
CA GLY A 184 1.31 -10.33 6.85
C GLY A 184 0.39 -9.38 6.09
N PHE A 185 -0.92 -9.62 6.10
CA PHE A 185 -1.90 -8.71 5.52
C PHE A 185 -1.93 -7.35 6.24
N CYS A 186 -1.96 -7.31 7.58
CA CYS A 186 -1.97 -6.05 8.33
C CYS A 186 -0.74 -5.18 8.00
N ILE A 187 0.45 -5.79 7.98
CA ILE A 187 1.69 -5.09 7.63
C ILE A 187 1.66 -4.61 6.17
N LEU A 188 1.25 -5.47 5.23
CA LEU A 188 1.14 -5.10 3.83
C LEU A 188 0.17 -3.93 3.64
N PHE A 189 -0.97 -3.94 4.33
CA PHE A 189 -1.99 -2.92 4.22
C PHE A 189 -1.51 -1.55 4.74
N VAL A 190 -0.79 -1.55 5.86
CA VAL A 190 -0.14 -0.34 6.41
C VAL A 190 0.88 0.24 5.44
N ILE A 191 1.82 -0.57 4.97
CA ILE A 191 2.94 -0.09 4.15
C ILE A 191 2.45 0.33 2.76
N ALA A 192 1.64 -0.51 2.11
CA ALA A 192 1.19 -0.27 0.74
C ALA A 192 0.26 0.94 0.63
N GLY A 193 -0.55 1.21 1.65
CA GLY A 193 -1.52 2.31 1.64
C GLY A 193 -0.98 3.65 2.13
N HIS A 194 0.13 3.67 2.87
CA HIS A 194 0.61 4.88 3.53
C HIS A 194 1.25 5.86 2.53
N GLU A 195 2.47 5.56 2.07
CA GLU A 195 3.26 6.51 1.29
C GLU A 195 2.67 6.76 -0.11
N THR A 196 2.03 5.75 -0.71
CA THR A 196 1.44 5.86 -2.06
C THR A 196 0.30 6.86 -2.11
N THR A 197 -0.56 6.85 -1.09
CA THR A 197 -1.69 7.78 -0.96
C THR A 197 -1.21 9.18 -0.58
N THR A 198 -0.23 9.29 0.33
CA THR A 198 0.45 10.56 0.64
C THR A 198 0.93 11.24 -0.63
N LYS A 199 1.68 10.52 -1.46
CA LYS A 199 2.20 11.01 -2.75
C LYS A 199 1.08 11.38 -3.72
N MET A 200 0.04 10.55 -3.82
CA MET A 200 -1.07 10.78 -4.76
C MET A 200 -1.76 12.11 -4.46
N VAL A 201 -2.13 12.37 -3.21
CA VAL A 201 -2.80 13.63 -2.83
C VAL A 201 -1.88 14.83 -2.96
N ALA A 202 -0.61 14.69 -2.57
CA ALA A 202 0.38 15.75 -2.78
C ALA A 202 0.54 16.08 -4.27
N ASN A 203 0.60 15.07 -5.14
CA ASN A 203 0.70 15.23 -6.59
C ASN A 203 -0.54 15.92 -7.18
N VAL A 204 -1.75 15.64 -6.68
CA VAL A 204 -2.98 16.36 -7.10
C VAL A 204 -2.82 17.86 -6.81
N MET A 205 -2.44 18.21 -5.58
CA MET A 205 -2.31 19.61 -5.16
C MET A 205 -1.21 20.35 -5.94
N GLU A 206 -0.08 19.66 -6.13
CA GLU A 206 1.05 20.12 -6.92
C GLU A 206 0.62 20.40 -8.37
N LEU A 207 0.07 19.41 -9.07
CA LEU A 207 -0.30 19.53 -10.47
C LEU A 207 -1.37 20.60 -10.71
N LEU A 208 -2.41 20.68 -9.86
CA LEU A 208 -3.43 21.72 -9.95
C LEU A 208 -2.86 23.12 -9.66
N SER A 209 -1.80 23.24 -8.84
CA SER A 209 -1.11 24.52 -8.64
C SER A 209 -0.38 25.00 -9.89
N ARG A 210 0.12 24.07 -10.72
CA ARG A 210 0.79 24.36 -11.99
C ARG A 210 -0.19 24.57 -13.16
N HIS A 211 -1.45 24.15 -13.02
CA HIS A 211 -2.50 24.25 -14.04
C HIS A 211 -3.72 25.02 -13.51
N PRO A 212 -3.61 26.35 -13.35
CA PRO A 212 -4.65 27.15 -12.68
C PRO A 212 -6.01 27.14 -13.39
N GLU A 213 -6.05 26.97 -14.71
CA GLU A 213 -7.30 26.83 -15.47
C GLU A 213 -8.04 25.54 -15.09
N GLN A 214 -7.36 24.40 -15.08
CA GLN A 214 -7.94 23.12 -14.66
C GLN A 214 -8.32 23.13 -13.17
N LYS A 215 -7.54 23.79 -12.33
CA LYS A 215 -7.90 24.01 -10.92
C LYS A 215 -9.20 24.82 -10.79
N ALA A 216 -9.39 25.85 -11.62
CA ALA A 216 -10.62 26.63 -11.63
C ALA A 216 -11.81 25.79 -12.10
N ASP A 217 -11.63 24.96 -13.13
CA ASP A 217 -12.67 24.06 -13.63
C ASP A 217 -13.10 23.06 -12.54
N VAL A 218 -12.15 22.41 -11.86
CA VAL A 218 -12.44 21.46 -10.77
C VAL A 218 -13.09 22.15 -9.57
N ALA A 219 -12.70 23.40 -9.27
CA ALA A 219 -13.33 24.17 -8.20
C ALA A 219 -14.77 24.58 -8.55
N ALA A 220 -15.08 24.76 -9.84
CA ALA A 220 -16.42 25.06 -10.32
C ALA A 220 -17.31 23.80 -10.44
N ASP A 221 -16.71 22.64 -10.69
CA ASP A 221 -17.40 21.36 -10.85
C ASP A 221 -16.62 20.19 -10.21
N LEU A 222 -17.08 19.76 -9.03
CA LEU A 222 -16.48 18.65 -8.28
C LEU A 222 -16.76 17.27 -8.92
N GLU A 223 -17.67 17.16 -9.90
CA GLU A 223 -17.85 15.91 -10.66
C GLU A 223 -16.60 15.55 -11.49
N LEU A 224 -15.68 16.50 -11.69
CA LEU A 224 -14.40 16.28 -12.37
C LEU A 224 -13.34 15.58 -11.50
N VAL A 225 -13.49 15.56 -10.17
CA VAL A 225 -12.50 15.01 -9.23
C VAL A 225 -12.09 13.56 -9.54
N PRO A 226 -13.01 12.62 -9.86
CA PRO A 226 -12.62 11.26 -10.24
C PRO A 226 -11.69 11.23 -11.46
N GLY A 227 -11.95 12.06 -12.48
CA GLY A 227 -11.10 12.16 -13.67
C GLY A 227 -9.73 12.76 -13.37
N VAL A 228 -9.66 13.74 -12.46
CA VAL A 228 -8.40 14.30 -11.98
C VAL A 228 -7.55 13.24 -11.29
N ILE A 229 -8.16 12.43 -10.42
CA ILE A 229 -7.44 11.37 -9.69
C ILE A 229 -6.82 10.37 -10.68
N GLU A 230 -7.58 9.89 -11.66
CA GLU A 230 -7.07 8.95 -12.69
C GLU A 230 -5.95 9.58 -13.53
N GLU A 231 -6.09 10.85 -13.93
CA GLU A 231 -5.07 11.54 -14.72
C GLU A 231 -3.79 11.81 -13.93
N VAL A 232 -3.90 12.14 -12.64
CA VAL A 232 -2.74 12.29 -11.75
C VAL A 232 -2.04 10.97 -11.54
N LEU A 233 -2.76 9.87 -11.33
CA LEU A 233 -2.18 8.53 -11.22
C LEU A 233 -1.44 8.10 -12.51
N ARG A 234 -1.96 8.50 -13.68
CA ARG A 234 -1.32 8.26 -14.97
C ARG A 234 -0.08 9.12 -15.18
N PHE A 235 -0.12 10.40 -14.79
CA PHE A 235 0.92 11.38 -15.07
C PHE A 235 2.06 11.36 -14.04
N HIS A 236 1.72 11.23 -12.76
CA HIS A 236 2.65 11.13 -11.62
C HIS A 236 2.25 9.95 -10.72
N ASN A 237 2.61 8.75 -11.16
CA ASN A 237 2.39 7.51 -10.43
C ASN A 237 3.09 7.51 -9.06
N SER A 238 2.39 7.10 -8.00
CA SER A 238 3.00 7.03 -6.66
C SER A 238 4.01 5.87 -6.52
N THR A 239 3.86 4.83 -7.34
CA THR A 239 4.76 3.67 -7.39
C THR A 239 5.52 3.68 -8.71
N GLN A 240 6.82 3.98 -8.64
CA GLN A 240 7.67 4.18 -9.81
C GLN A 240 8.09 2.88 -10.51
N TYR A 241 8.13 1.77 -9.76
CA TYR A 241 8.46 0.47 -10.33
C TYR A 241 7.92 -0.68 -9.48
N MET A 242 7.84 -1.86 -10.09
CA MET A 242 7.70 -3.14 -9.39
C MET A 242 8.76 -4.11 -9.90
N HIS A 243 9.47 -4.79 -8.99
CA HIS A 243 10.44 -5.82 -9.36
C HIS A 243 9.75 -7.18 -9.59
N ARG A 244 10.31 -7.96 -10.52
CA ARG A 244 10.00 -9.36 -10.79
C ARG A 244 11.29 -10.14 -11.01
N THR A 245 11.26 -11.43 -10.72
CA THR A 245 12.34 -12.36 -11.06
C THR A 245 11.92 -13.25 -12.22
N LEU A 246 12.75 -13.34 -13.25
CA LEU A 246 12.48 -14.27 -14.37
C LEU A 246 12.60 -15.72 -13.91
N THR A 247 11.64 -16.55 -14.27
CA THR A 247 11.66 -18.00 -13.97
C THR A 247 12.27 -18.83 -15.11
N ARG A 248 12.35 -18.26 -16.31
CA ARG A 248 12.86 -18.89 -17.53
C ARG A 248 13.56 -17.89 -18.42
N ASP A 249 14.40 -18.39 -19.32
CA ASP A 249 15.00 -17.58 -20.38
C ASP A 249 13.91 -17.00 -21.30
N LEU A 250 14.09 -15.73 -21.68
CA LEU A 250 13.15 -14.98 -22.50
C LEU A 250 13.90 -14.11 -23.51
N VAL A 251 13.32 -13.92 -24.70
CA VAL A 251 13.78 -12.91 -25.66
C VAL A 251 12.70 -11.86 -25.85
N VAL A 252 13.01 -10.61 -25.54
CA VAL A 252 12.09 -9.47 -25.68
C VAL A 252 12.75 -8.43 -26.57
N HIS A 253 12.09 -8.03 -27.66
CA HIS A 253 12.64 -7.08 -28.66
C HIS A 253 14.07 -7.44 -29.16
N GLY A 254 14.42 -8.72 -29.19
CA GLY A 254 15.74 -9.21 -29.61
C GLY A 254 16.78 -9.34 -28.48
N GLU A 255 16.47 -8.81 -27.29
CA GLU A 255 17.33 -8.90 -26.11
C GLU A 255 17.09 -10.19 -25.34
N LYS A 256 18.17 -10.88 -24.97
CA LYS A 256 18.11 -12.14 -24.22
C LYS A 256 18.22 -11.88 -22.73
N MET A 257 17.25 -12.38 -21.99
CA MET A 257 17.21 -12.36 -20.52
C MET A 257 17.22 -13.79 -20.00
N ARG A 258 17.87 -14.02 -18.86
CA ARG A 258 18.07 -15.35 -18.28
C ARG A 258 17.13 -15.59 -17.10
N ALA A 259 16.82 -16.85 -16.86
CA ALA A 259 16.20 -17.26 -15.60
C ALA A 259 17.03 -16.75 -14.40
N GLY A 260 16.37 -16.15 -13.42
CA GLY A 260 16.96 -15.51 -12.25
C GLY A 260 17.24 -14.02 -12.40
N ASP A 261 17.15 -13.45 -13.62
CA ASP A 261 17.37 -12.02 -13.82
C ASP A 261 16.29 -11.18 -13.11
N SER A 262 16.72 -10.05 -12.55
CA SER A 262 15.84 -9.00 -12.04
C SER A 262 15.24 -8.19 -13.17
N VAL A 263 13.92 -8.02 -13.18
CA VAL A 263 13.19 -7.20 -14.15
C VAL A 263 12.42 -6.12 -13.40
N LEU A 264 12.60 -4.87 -13.81
CA LEU A 264 11.83 -3.75 -13.30
C LEU A 264 10.72 -3.40 -14.27
N LEU A 265 9.49 -3.45 -13.77
CA LEU A 265 8.30 -2.97 -14.45
C LEU A 265 8.15 -1.50 -14.10
N VAL A 266 8.40 -0.63 -15.08
CA VAL A 266 8.42 0.84 -14.97
C VAL A 266 7.49 1.46 -15.99
#